data_AF-A0AAX4K5N3-F1
#
_entry.id   AF-A0AAX4K5N3-F1
#
_cell.length_a   1.000
_cell.length_b   1.000
_cell.length_c   1.000
_cell.angle_alpha   90.00
_cell.angle_beta   90.00
_cell.angle_gamma   90.00
#
_symmetry.space_group_name_H-M   'P 1'
#
loop_
_entity.id
_entity.type
_entity.pdbx_description
1 polymer ?
#
loop_
_entity_poly.entity_id
_entity_poly.type
_entity_poly.pdbx_seq_one_letter_code
_entity_poly.pdbx_strand_id
1 'polypeptide(L)'
;MTLASIAFKTEFAVDMTCQSCVNAVQGSLREIPGIERYDIDLENKRVTVIGKTPPSQLLSALKSTNRQVIVRGSSPSNPLGVTTFPQTAAVSILESPLPLPTTIASTSNPILANSPSSPFSATTTTTTEKGLPGMNEEEFSQKVFGIARFVQIEPKTILMDLTVRLPSPSNLGLSSNEKWNVYVSQTGNMTNPPTTTGKEFLNLGEINLDKDGYGDLFKEVKGELWEWIGRGCIVQSSSNSSPITTQSNSSIGSNADVQQPSTLGKIFAGVVARSAGAWGNEKTVCACSGRTMWEEGRDMEKKTKL
;
A
#
# COMPACT_ATOMS: atom_id res chain seq x y z
N MET A 1 -2.36 -16.35 9.86
CA MET A 1 -1.84 -15.09 10.45
C MET A 1 -0.35 -15.26 10.63
N THR A 2 0.45 -14.41 9.99
CA THR A 2 1.91 -14.51 10.01
C THR A 2 2.46 -13.55 11.06
N LEU A 3 3.20 -14.08 12.03
CA LEU A 3 3.93 -13.30 13.02
C LEU A 3 5.41 -13.27 12.63
N ALA A 4 6.12 -12.24 13.05
CA ALA A 4 7.58 -12.18 12.95
C ALA A 4 8.22 -13.24 13.87
N SER A 5 9.43 -13.68 13.54
CA SER A 5 10.23 -14.58 14.36
C SER A 5 10.73 -13.86 15.62
N ILE A 6 11.08 -12.58 15.49
CA ILE A 6 11.65 -11.73 16.55
C ILE A 6 10.72 -10.54 16.80
N ALA A 7 10.66 -10.12 18.06
CA ALA A 7 9.90 -8.94 18.44
C ALA A 7 10.51 -7.66 17.83
N PHE A 8 9.64 -6.72 17.50
CA PHE A 8 10.02 -5.39 17.07
C PHE A 8 9.08 -4.38 17.72
N LYS A 9 9.53 -3.13 17.75
CA LYS A 9 8.80 -2.00 18.30
C LYS A 9 8.08 -1.28 17.17
N THR A 10 6.81 -0.99 17.36
CA THR A 10 6.01 -0.12 16.48
C THR A 10 5.37 0.98 17.29
N GLU A 11 5.43 2.20 16.77
CA GLU A 11 4.91 3.39 17.42
C GLU A 11 3.76 3.98 16.61
N PHE A 12 2.72 4.39 17.31
CA PHE A 12 1.53 5.02 16.76
C PHE A 12 1.24 6.33 17.48
N ALA A 13 0.81 7.34 16.74
CA ALA A 13 0.06 8.45 17.32
C ALA A 13 -1.43 8.12 17.23
N VAL A 14 -2.12 8.20 18.35
CA VAL A 14 -3.55 7.89 18.48
C VAL A 14 -4.24 9.08 19.13
N ASP A 15 -5.25 9.63 18.47
CA ASP A 15 -5.99 10.75 19.04
C ASP A 15 -6.81 10.29 20.26
N MET A 16 -6.29 10.60 21.45
CA MET A 16 -6.87 10.28 22.75
C MET A 16 -7.01 11.56 23.56
N THR A 17 -8.18 11.79 24.15
CA THR A 17 -8.48 13.02 24.91
C THR A 17 -8.84 12.77 26.37
N CYS A 18 -9.02 11.51 26.77
CA CYS A 18 -9.43 11.15 28.13
C CYS A 18 -9.11 9.68 28.48
N GLN A 19 -9.29 9.31 29.75
CA GLN A 19 -9.00 7.97 30.24
C GLN A 19 -9.88 6.88 29.61
N SER A 20 -11.13 7.18 29.24
CA SER A 20 -11.97 6.20 28.53
C SER A 20 -11.41 5.88 27.14
N CYS A 21 -10.69 6.81 26.50
CA CYS A 21 -9.96 6.53 25.26
C CYS A 21 -8.82 5.56 25.48
N VAL A 22 -8.04 5.74 26.54
CA VAL A 22 -6.97 4.83 26.93
C VAL A 22 -7.52 3.43 27.18
N ASN A 23 -8.62 3.31 27.91
CA ASN A 23 -9.25 2.01 28.20
C ASN A 23 -9.74 1.30 26.93
N ALA A 24 -10.32 2.04 25.98
CA ALA A 24 -10.76 1.49 24.70
C ALA A 24 -9.59 1.01 23.84
N VAL A 25 -8.53 1.80 23.75
CA VAL A 25 -7.27 1.43 23.07
C VAL A 25 -6.65 0.20 23.71
N GLN A 26 -6.57 0.17 25.03
CA GLN A 26 -6.07 -0.97 25.78
C GLN A 26 -6.89 -2.23 25.51
N GLY A 27 -8.22 -2.13 25.50
CA GLY A 27 -9.11 -3.23 25.13
C GLY A 27 -8.81 -3.79 23.74
N SER A 28 -8.64 -2.91 22.74
CA SER A 28 -8.38 -3.32 21.36
C SER A 28 -7.05 -4.06 21.15
N LEU A 29 -6.05 -3.82 22.02
CA LEU A 29 -4.73 -4.44 21.92
C LEU A 29 -4.64 -5.77 22.67
N ARG A 30 -5.44 -5.97 23.73
CA ARG A 30 -5.37 -7.18 24.59
C ARG A 30 -5.64 -8.48 23.83
N GLU A 31 -6.49 -8.44 22.82
CA GLU A 31 -6.94 -9.61 22.07
C GLU A 31 -6.02 -9.95 20.88
N ILE A 32 -4.97 -9.16 20.65
CA ILE A 32 -4.12 -9.33 19.47
C ILE A 32 -2.97 -10.29 19.79
N PRO A 33 -2.87 -11.44 19.08
CA PRO A 33 -1.78 -12.38 19.29
C PRO A 33 -0.44 -11.80 18.84
N GLY A 34 0.63 -12.16 19.56
CA GLY A 34 2.00 -11.76 19.25
C GLY A 34 2.43 -10.45 19.89
N ILE A 35 1.55 -9.72 20.59
CA ILE A 35 1.95 -8.58 21.41
C ILE A 35 2.60 -9.08 22.71
N GLU A 36 3.81 -8.60 23.01
CA GLU A 36 4.53 -8.92 24.24
C GLU A 36 4.30 -7.85 25.32
N ARG A 37 4.35 -6.58 24.91
CA ARG A 37 4.04 -5.44 25.78
C ARG A 37 3.54 -4.26 24.98
N TYR A 38 2.74 -3.41 25.60
CA TYR A 38 2.36 -2.12 25.04
C TYR A 38 2.39 -1.05 26.12
N ASP A 39 2.64 0.18 25.70
CA ASP A 39 2.66 1.39 26.53
C ASP A 39 1.75 2.43 25.88
N ILE A 40 0.86 3.01 26.67
CA ILE A 40 -0.13 4.00 26.21
C ILE A 40 0.10 5.29 26.99
N ASP A 41 0.54 6.31 26.26
CA ASP A 41 0.87 7.62 26.76
C ASP A 41 -0.22 8.60 26.31
N LEU A 42 -1.11 8.95 27.24
CA LEU A 42 -2.21 9.87 26.98
C LEU A 42 -1.73 11.30 26.75
N GLU A 43 -0.71 11.74 27.50
CA GLU A 43 -0.17 13.09 27.42
C GLU A 43 0.40 13.37 26.03
N ASN A 44 1.17 12.42 25.50
CA ASN A 44 1.79 12.52 24.19
C ASN A 44 0.94 11.92 23.06
N LYS A 45 -0.29 11.47 23.36
CA LYS A 45 -1.19 10.81 22.39
C LYS A 45 -0.50 9.68 21.62
N ARG A 46 0.27 8.86 22.34
CA ARG A 46 1.20 7.87 21.77
C ARG A 46 0.88 6.47 22.27
N VAL A 47 1.00 5.50 21.37
CA VAL A 47 0.92 4.07 21.69
C VAL A 47 2.16 3.40 21.16
N THR A 48 2.92 2.76 22.05
CA THR A 48 4.07 1.94 21.69
C THR A 48 3.71 0.48 21.87
N VAL A 49 3.90 -0.34 20.84
CA VAL A 49 3.69 -1.78 20.89
C VAL A 49 5.01 -2.48 20.64
N ILE A 50 5.35 -3.47 21.47
CA ILE A 50 6.43 -4.41 21.22
C ILE A 50 5.85 -5.81 21.09
N GLY A 51 6.21 -6.47 20.01
CA GLY A 51 5.78 -7.83 19.74
C GLY A 51 6.13 -8.24 18.32
N LYS A 52 5.47 -9.31 17.87
CA LYS A 52 5.71 -9.97 16.58
C LYS A 52 4.61 -9.69 15.57
N THR A 53 3.63 -8.87 15.95
CA THR A 53 2.42 -8.59 15.16
C THR A 53 2.67 -7.55 14.08
N PRO A 54 2.17 -7.73 12.84
CA PRO A 54 2.26 -6.75 11.77
C PRO A 54 1.74 -5.35 12.15
N PRO A 55 2.41 -4.24 11.74
CA PRO A 55 1.91 -2.88 11.95
C PRO A 55 0.53 -2.64 11.35
N SER A 56 0.24 -3.19 10.17
CA SER A 56 -1.07 -3.13 9.49
C SER A 56 -2.22 -3.72 10.33
N GLN A 57 -1.95 -4.81 11.05
CA GLN A 57 -2.92 -5.44 11.95
C GLN A 57 -3.15 -4.59 13.20
N LEU A 58 -2.07 -4.12 13.84
CA LEU A 58 -2.14 -3.22 14.99
C LEU A 58 -2.88 -1.93 14.64
N LEU A 59 -2.60 -1.35 13.47
CA LEU A 59 -3.27 -0.17 12.94
C LEU A 59 -4.79 -0.41 12.80
N SER A 60 -5.18 -1.56 12.24
CA SER A 60 -6.59 -1.92 12.06
C SER A 60 -7.31 -2.06 13.39
N ALA A 61 -6.68 -2.68 14.39
CA ALA A 61 -7.24 -2.83 15.72
C ALA A 61 -7.39 -1.50 16.45
N LEU A 62 -6.37 -0.64 16.40
CA LEU A 62 -6.44 0.70 17.01
C LEU A 62 -7.52 1.56 16.32
N LYS A 63 -7.67 1.44 15.00
CA LYS A 63 -8.72 2.13 14.23
C LYS A 63 -10.13 1.65 14.53
N SER A 64 -10.31 0.37 14.89
CA SER A 64 -11.62 -0.17 15.30
C SER A 64 -12.22 0.60 16.49
N THR A 65 -11.39 1.32 17.23
CA THR A 65 -11.81 2.18 18.34
C THR A 65 -12.37 3.55 17.88
N ASN A 66 -12.55 3.77 16.57
CA ASN A 66 -13.02 5.00 15.93
C ASN A 66 -12.13 6.23 16.19
N ARG A 67 -10.82 6.01 16.28
CA ARG A 67 -9.82 7.07 16.52
C ARG A 67 -8.94 7.29 15.30
N GLN A 68 -8.41 8.51 15.18
CA GLN A 68 -7.34 8.79 14.23
C GLN A 68 -6.06 8.10 14.72
N VAL A 69 -5.48 7.25 13.89
CA VAL A 69 -4.28 6.47 14.21
C VAL A 69 -3.29 6.61 13.07
N ILE A 70 -2.06 6.99 13.40
CA ILE A 70 -0.96 7.21 12.46
C ILE A 70 0.23 6.37 12.88
N VAL A 71 0.78 5.56 11.98
CA VAL A 71 2.04 4.84 12.22
C VAL A 71 3.19 5.86 12.19
N ARG A 72 3.93 5.96 13.30
CA ARG A 72 5.06 6.90 13.46
C ARG A 72 6.38 6.30 13.04
N GLY A 73 6.55 5.00 13.27
CA GLY A 73 7.74 4.28 12.86
C GLY A 73 7.80 2.91 13.49
N SER A 74 8.70 2.08 12.97
CA SER A 74 9.01 0.78 13.52
C SER A 74 10.53 0.65 13.65
N SER A 75 10.98 -0.09 14.67
CA SER A 75 12.39 -0.35 14.92
C SER A 75 12.57 -1.74 15.51
N PRO A 76 13.78 -2.33 15.46
CA PRO A 76 14.09 -3.49 16.28
C PRO A 76 13.73 -3.24 17.75
N SER A 77 13.13 -4.23 18.42
CA SER A 77 13.02 -4.18 19.87
C SER A 77 14.28 -4.80 20.46
N ASN A 78 15.19 -3.95 20.93
CA ASN A 78 16.39 -4.44 21.60
C ASN A 78 16.17 -4.37 23.13
N PRO A 79 16.14 -5.51 23.84
CA PRO A 79 16.00 -5.52 25.29
C PRO A 79 17.20 -4.91 26.03
N LEU A 80 18.38 -4.88 25.39
CA LEU A 80 19.66 -4.52 26.03
C LEU A 80 20.23 -3.15 25.61
N GLY A 81 19.49 -2.37 24.82
CA GLY A 81 19.87 -0.98 24.47
C GLY A 81 21.09 -0.82 23.55
N VAL A 82 21.87 -1.87 23.29
CA VAL A 82 23.04 -1.83 22.40
C VAL A 82 22.69 -2.45 21.05
N THR A 83 22.30 -1.62 20.08
CA THR A 83 22.12 -2.07 18.69
C THR A 83 23.48 -2.25 18.04
N THR A 84 23.84 -3.50 17.74
CA THR A 84 25.10 -3.86 17.06
C THR A 84 25.08 -3.59 15.55
N PHE A 85 23.97 -3.08 15.02
CA PHE A 85 23.78 -2.76 13.61
C PHE A 85 22.94 -1.48 13.45
N PRO A 86 23.11 -0.72 12.34
CA PRO A 86 22.34 0.50 12.12
C PRO A 86 20.86 0.19 11.99
N GLN A 87 20.03 0.83 12.82
CA GLN A 87 18.58 0.73 12.68
C GLN A 87 18.15 1.49 11.43
N THR A 88 17.73 0.76 10.41
CA THR A 88 17.24 1.34 9.16
C THR A 88 15.79 0.94 8.93
N ALA A 89 14.98 1.92 8.56
CA ALA A 89 13.63 1.72 8.06
C ALA A 89 13.52 2.32 6.66
N ALA A 90 12.61 1.78 5.86
CA ALA A 90 12.31 2.28 4.53
C ALA A 90 10.82 2.14 4.22
N VAL A 91 10.36 2.91 3.25
CA VAL A 91 8.98 2.89 2.77
C VAL A 91 8.99 2.98 1.25
N SER A 92 8.07 2.28 0.60
CA SER A 92 7.75 2.45 -0.80
C SER A 92 6.26 2.72 -0.95
N ILE A 93 5.93 3.87 -1.54
CA ILE A 93 4.55 4.23 -1.90
C ILE A 93 4.34 3.77 -3.33
N LEU A 94 3.39 2.87 -3.54
CA LEU A 94 3.15 2.24 -4.83
C LEU A 94 2.13 3.06 -5.61
N GLU A 95 2.52 3.53 -6.79
CA GLU A 95 1.68 4.27 -7.73
C GLU A 95 1.58 3.51 -9.04
N SER A 96 0.58 3.83 -9.86
CA SER A 96 0.57 3.32 -11.23
C SER A 96 1.55 4.13 -12.08
N PRO A 97 2.45 3.49 -12.85
CA PRO A 97 3.39 4.20 -13.73
C PRO A 97 2.67 4.87 -14.91
N LEU A 98 1.48 4.39 -15.25
CA LEU A 98 0.64 4.90 -16.32
C LEU A 98 -0.66 5.47 -15.74
N PRO A 99 -1.21 6.55 -16.30
CA PRO A 99 -2.50 7.07 -15.86
C PRO A 99 -3.58 6.01 -16.07
N LEU A 100 -4.28 5.65 -15.01
CA LEU A 100 -5.38 4.70 -15.07
C LEU A 100 -6.71 5.44 -15.28
N PRO A 101 -7.54 5.01 -16.25
CA PRO A 101 -8.91 5.48 -16.37
C PRO A 101 -9.68 5.23 -15.06
N THR A 102 -10.58 6.15 -14.68
CA THR A 102 -11.40 6.04 -13.46
C THR A 102 -12.24 4.76 -13.42
N THR A 103 -12.69 4.25 -14.57
CA THR A 103 -13.43 2.98 -14.69
C THR A 103 -12.62 1.76 -14.23
N ILE A 104 -11.29 1.81 -14.36
CA ILE A 104 -10.37 0.74 -13.95
C ILE A 104 -9.84 1.04 -12.55
N ALA A 105 -9.46 2.30 -12.28
CA ALA A 105 -8.88 2.72 -11.02
C ALA A 105 -9.87 2.67 -9.84
N SER A 106 -11.19 2.68 -10.10
CA SER A 106 -12.21 2.64 -9.04
C SER A 106 -12.09 1.37 -8.22
N THR A 107 -11.57 1.54 -7.00
CA THR A 107 -11.50 0.48 -5.98
C THR A 107 -12.73 0.46 -5.07
N SER A 108 -13.70 1.36 -5.28
CA SER A 108 -14.98 1.44 -4.56
C SER A 108 -16.16 0.95 -5.43
N ASN A 109 -17.15 0.33 -4.78
CA ASN A 109 -18.37 -0.17 -5.43
C ASN A 109 -19.03 0.90 -6.34
N PRO A 110 -19.49 0.54 -7.56
CA PRO A 110 -20.10 1.46 -8.52
C PRO A 110 -21.44 2.07 -8.04
N ILE A 111 -21.99 1.59 -6.91
CA ILE A 111 -23.26 2.05 -6.35
C ILE A 111 -23.15 3.47 -5.77
N LEU A 112 -21.97 3.91 -5.32
CA LEU A 112 -21.76 5.30 -4.85
C LEU A 112 -21.42 6.28 -5.97
N ALA A 113 -21.00 5.79 -7.15
CA ALA A 113 -20.84 6.62 -8.35
C ALA A 113 -22.18 6.91 -9.04
N ASN A 114 -23.20 6.07 -8.80
CA ASN A 114 -24.57 6.28 -9.27
C ASN A 114 -25.45 6.80 -8.13
N SER A 115 -25.19 8.03 -7.67
CA SER A 115 -26.26 8.78 -6.99
C SER A 115 -27.27 9.24 -8.05
N PRO A 116 -28.58 9.02 -7.86
CA PRO A 116 -29.55 9.13 -8.94
C PRO A 116 -29.87 10.59 -9.25
N SER A 117 -29.26 11.14 -10.29
CA SER A 117 -29.88 12.27 -10.99
C SER A 117 -30.91 11.71 -11.97
N SER A 118 -32.14 11.53 -11.47
CA SER A 118 -33.43 11.47 -12.20
C SER A 118 -33.62 10.42 -13.34
N PRO A 119 -34.70 9.64 -13.33
CA PRO A 119 -35.07 8.76 -14.43
C PRO A 119 -35.98 9.50 -15.41
N PHE A 120 -35.51 9.89 -16.60
CA PHE A 120 -36.43 10.16 -17.72
C PHE A 120 -35.80 9.88 -19.09
N SER A 121 -36.35 8.84 -19.72
CA SER A 121 -36.65 8.63 -21.14
C SER A 121 -35.71 9.17 -22.21
N ALA A 122 -35.32 8.24 -23.10
CA ALA A 122 -34.76 8.48 -24.43
C ALA A 122 -35.43 9.65 -25.18
N THR A 123 -34.61 10.55 -25.76
CA THR A 123 -34.71 11.11 -27.12
C THR A 123 -33.48 11.98 -27.42
N THR A 124 -32.89 11.78 -28.60
CA THR A 124 -31.80 12.54 -29.24
C THR A 124 -31.99 14.06 -29.21
N THR A 125 -31.08 14.84 -28.62
CA THR A 125 -30.67 16.17 -29.15
C THR A 125 -29.43 16.74 -28.45
N THR A 126 -28.55 17.34 -29.26
CA THR A 126 -27.29 18.01 -28.91
C THR A 126 -27.48 19.20 -27.96
N THR A 127 -26.92 19.14 -26.76
CA THR A 127 -26.53 20.33 -25.97
C THR A 127 -25.23 20.04 -25.23
N THR A 128 -24.18 20.78 -25.59
CA THR A 128 -22.91 20.84 -24.87
C THR A 128 -23.14 21.57 -23.55
N GLU A 129 -23.31 20.82 -22.45
CA GLU A 129 -23.17 21.41 -21.12
C GLU A 129 -21.71 21.83 -20.95
N LYS A 130 -21.48 23.14 -21.06
CA LYS A 130 -20.18 23.77 -20.82
C LYS A 130 -19.98 23.81 -19.31
N GLY A 131 -19.31 22.80 -18.77
CA GLY A 131 -18.85 22.78 -17.39
C GLY A 131 -18.11 24.06 -17.02
N LEU A 132 -18.21 24.48 -15.74
CA LEU A 132 -17.55 25.69 -15.27
C LEU A 132 -16.05 25.65 -15.63
N PRO A 133 -15.50 26.71 -16.24
CA PRO A 133 -14.09 26.75 -16.60
C PRO A 133 -13.26 26.71 -15.31
N GLY A 134 -12.54 25.60 -15.11
CA GLY A 134 -11.69 25.36 -13.93
C GLY A 134 -12.01 24.09 -13.14
N MET A 135 -13.11 23.40 -13.41
CA MET A 135 -13.38 22.05 -12.91
C MET A 135 -13.31 21.06 -14.07
N ASN A 136 -12.10 20.66 -14.45
CA ASN A 136 -11.95 19.37 -15.11
C ASN A 136 -12.12 18.33 -14.00
N GLU A 137 -13.23 17.59 -14.01
CA GLU A 137 -13.56 16.54 -13.03
C GLU A 137 -12.58 15.33 -13.04
N GLU A 138 -11.40 15.48 -13.64
CA GLU A 138 -10.33 14.49 -13.65
C GLU A 138 -9.45 14.53 -12.38
N GLU A 139 -9.66 15.50 -11.47
CA GLU A 139 -8.70 15.84 -10.42
C GLU A 139 -8.86 15.08 -9.07
N PHE A 140 -9.45 13.88 -9.06
CA PHE A 140 -9.32 12.95 -7.91
C PHE A 140 -9.01 11.52 -8.36
N SER A 141 -8.17 11.37 -9.40
CA SER A 141 -7.62 10.07 -9.77
C SER A 141 -6.79 9.49 -8.62
N GLN A 142 -7.14 8.27 -8.22
CA GLN A 142 -6.44 7.47 -7.26
C GLN A 142 -4.96 7.29 -7.69
N LYS A 143 -4.03 8.08 -7.14
CA LYS A 143 -2.62 8.00 -7.57
C LYS A 143 -1.85 6.86 -6.89
N VAL A 144 -2.17 6.59 -5.62
CA VAL A 144 -1.50 5.60 -4.79
C VAL A 144 -2.37 4.34 -4.69
N PHE A 145 -1.74 3.17 -4.83
CA PHE A 145 -2.39 1.86 -4.82
C PHE A 145 -1.83 0.92 -3.75
N GLY A 146 -0.80 1.35 -3.01
CA GLY A 146 -0.28 0.56 -1.91
C GLY A 146 0.88 1.22 -1.18
N ILE A 147 1.28 0.58 -0.09
CA ILE A 147 2.42 0.96 0.72
C ILE A 147 3.16 -0.27 1.19
N ALA A 148 4.48 -0.30 0.97
CA ALA A 148 5.39 -1.27 1.54
C ALA A 148 6.22 -0.59 2.63
N ARG A 149 6.31 -1.19 3.80
CA ARG A 149 7.18 -0.76 4.91
C ARG A 149 8.24 -1.81 5.14
N PHE A 150 9.47 -1.38 5.32
CA PHE A 150 10.62 -2.23 5.56
C PHE A 150 11.32 -1.82 6.84
N VAL A 151 11.63 -2.80 7.69
CA VAL A 151 12.35 -2.58 8.96
C VAL A 151 13.43 -3.64 9.07
N GLN A 152 14.68 -3.22 9.15
CA GLN A 152 15.76 -4.16 9.40
C GLN A 152 15.73 -4.57 10.87
N ILE A 153 15.34 -5.83 11.15
CA ILE A 153 15.15 -6.37 12.51
C ILE A 153 16.37 -7.15 13.01
N GLU A 154 17.21 -7.64 12.09
CA GLU A 154 18.53 -8.25 12.35
C GLU A 154 19.52 -7.83 11.25
N PRO A 155 20.83 -8.09 11.39
CA PRO A 155 21.84 -7.70 10.40
C PRO A 155 21.55 -8.15 8.96
N LYS A 156 20.87 -9.29 8.77
CA LYS A 156 20.51 -9.83 7.44
C LYS A 156 19.03 -10.18 7.31
N THR A 157 18.18 -9.70 8.21
CA THR A 157 16.74 -10.00 8.21
C THR A 157 15.96 -8.71 8.23
N ILE A 158 15.11 -8.53 7.22
CA ILE A 158 14.25 -7.37 7.05
C ILE A 158 12.81 -7.85 7.16
N LEU A 159 12.05 -7.16 7.98
CA LEU A 159 10.62 -7.32 8.05
C LEU A 159 9.95 -6.44 7.00
N MET A 160 9.11 -7.03 6.18
CA MET A 160 8.30 -6.34 5.18
C MET A 160 6.81 -6.42 5.56
N ASP A 161 6.15 -5.27 5.57
CA ASP A 161 4.70 -5.11 5.69
C ASP A 161 4.18 -4.37 4.46
N LEU A 162 3.59 -5.11 3.52
CA LEU A 162 2.99 -4.59 2.30
C LEU A 162 1.47 -4.63 2.43
N THR A 163 0.82 -3.54 2.07
CA THR A 163 -0.63 -3.47 1.89
C THR A 163 -0.94 -2.78 0.58
N VAL A 164 -1.79 -3.39 -0.25
CA VAL A 164 -2.21 -2.85 -1.53
C VAL A 164 -3.73 -2.85 -1.66
N ARG A 165 -4.23 -1.92 -2.47
CA ARG A 165 -5.60 -1.87 -2.97
C ARG A 165 -5.53 -1.56 -4.46
N LEU A 166 -5.38 -2.62 -5.24
CA LEU A 166 -5.24 -2.54 -6.69
C LEU A 166 -6.64 -2.55 -7.33
N PRO A 167 -6.77 -2.21 -8.62
CA PRO A 167 -7.99 -2.49 -9.38
C PRO A 167 -8.41 -3.94 -9.21
N SER A 168 -9.72 -4.18 -9.09
CA SER A 168 -10.22 -5.53 -8.91
C SER A 168 -9.80 -6.42 -10.09
N PRO A 169 -9.45 -7.69 -9.85
CA PRO A 169 -9.05 -8.60 -10.93
C PRO A 169 -10.09 -8.67 -12.06
N SER A 170 -11.38 -8.59 -11.73
CA SER A 170 -12.48 -8.56 -12.71
C SER A 170 -12.41 -7.35 -13.65
N ASN A 171 -12.07 -6.17 -13.13
CA ASN A 171 -11.98 -4.95 -13.94
C ASN A 171 -10.79 -4.99 -14.90
N LEU A 172 -9.78 -5.82 -14.59
CA LEU A 172 -8.60 -6.03 -15.41
C LEU A 172 -8.71 -7.24 -16.35
N GLY A 173 -9.84 -7.95 -16.34
CA GLY A 173 -10.01 -9.21 -17.08
C GLY A 173 -9.11 -10.34 -16.59
N LEU A 174 -8.67 -10.27 -15.33
CA LEU A 174 -7.82 -11.26 -14.68
C LEU A 174 -8.68 -12.30 -13.94
N SER A 175 -8.13 -13.51 -13.78
CA SER A 175 -8.78 -14.53 -12.97
C SER A 175 -8.79 -14.14 -11.49
N SER A 176 -9.79 -14.57 -10.71
CA SER A 176 -9.82 -14.29 -9.26
C SER A 176 -8.65 -14.90 -8.48
N ASN A 177 -7.96 -15.90 -9.06
CA ASN A 177 -6.79 -16.53 -8.45
C ASN A 177 -5.48 -15.99 -9.02
N GLU A 178 -5.53 -14.86 -9.72
CA GLU A 178 -4.34 -14.23 -10.28
C GLU A 178 -3.37 -13.82 -9.16
N LYS A 179 -2.14 -14.30 -9.29
CA LYS A 179 -1.07 -13.97 -8.36
C LYS A 179 -0.37 -12.70 -8.80
N TRP A 180 0.12 -11.95 -7.82
CA TRP A 180 0.88 -10.72 -8.05
C TRP A 180 2.26 -10.85 -7.42
N ASN A 181 3.27 -10.78 -8.27
CA ASN A 181 4.66 -10.85 -7.86
C ASN A 181 5.11 -9.50 -7.29
N VAL A 182 5.82 -9.56 -6.18
CA VAL A 182 6.40 -8.41 -5.48
C VAL A 182 7.91 -8.57 -5.48
N TYR A 183 8.63 -7.56 -5.96
CA TYR A 183 10.08 -7.62 -6.03
C TYR A 183 10.75 -6.24 -5.98
N VAL A 184 12.03 -6.24 -5.62
CA VAL A 184 12.92 -5.08 -5.77
C VAL A 184 13.63 -5.21 -7.11
N SER A 185 13.62 -4.14 -7.90
CA SER A 185 14.31 -4.05 -9.19
C SER A 185 15.82 -3.79 -9.01
N GLN A 186 16.63 -4.18 -10.00
CA GLN A 186 18.07 -3.90 -9.98
C GLN A 186 18.35 -2.40 -10.07
N THR A 187 18.12 -1.78 -11.22
CA THR A 187 18.54 -0.39 -11.44
C THR A 187 17.71 0.20 -12.57
N GLY A 188 17.42 1.50 -12.49
CA GLY A 188 16.77 2.22 -13.57
C GLY A 188 15.74 3.20 -13.08
N ASN A 189 15.03 3.84 -14.02
CA ASN A 189 14.01 4.83 -13.70
C ASN A 189 12.61 4.20 -13.64
N MET A 190 11.69 4.87 -12.94
CA MET A 190 10.29 4.42 -12.77
C MET A 190 9.37 4.84 -13.92
N THR A 191 9.91 5.31 -15.05
CA THR A 191 9.08 5.84 -16.14
C THR A 191 8.26 4.75 -16.82
N ASN A 192 8.80 3.54 -17.00
CA ASN A 192 8.06 2.41 -17.57
C ASN A 192 8.54 1.04 -17.03
N PRO A 193 8.30 0.74 -15.74
CA PRO A 193 8.61 -0.56 -15.16
C PRO A 193 7.77 -1.69 -15.79
N PRO A 194 8.33 -2.91 -15.98
CA PRO A 194 9.65 -3.36 -15.56
C PRO A 194 10.77 -3.06 -16.57
N THR A 195 10.43 -2.64 -17.78
CA THR A 195 11.39 -2.48 -18.89
C THR A 195 12.49 -1.49 -18.55
N THR A 196 12.15 -0.38 -17.88
CA THR A 196 13.11 0.67 -17.50
C THR A 196 13.82 0.43 -16.19
N THR A 197 13.39 -0.57 -15.40
CA THR A 197 13.91 -0.86 -14.05
C THR A 197 14.90 -2.03 -14.01
N GLY A 198 15.17 -2.62 -15.17
CA GLY A 198 16.04 -3.79 -15.28
C GLY A 198 15.40 -5.04 -14.70
N LYS A 199 16.24 -6.05 -14.43
CA LYS A 199 15.80 -7.35 -13.91
C LYS A 199 15.41 -7.27 -12.44
N GLU A 200 14.73 -8.32 -11.98
CA GLU A 200 14.51 -8.57 -10.57
C GLU A 200 15.85 -8.68 -9.82
N PHE A 201 16.05 -7.82 -8.83
CA PHE A 201 17.17 -7.91 -7.89
C PHE A 201 16.86 -8.91 -6.79
N LEU A 202 15.65 -8.82 -6.22
CA LEU A 202 15.23 -9.64 -5.11
C LEU A 202 13.72 -9.88 -5.15
N ASN A 203 13.34 -11.16 -5.11
CA ASN A 203 11.95 -11.56 -4.94
C ASN A 203 11.50 -11.37 -3.50
N LEU A 204 10.47 -10.54 -3.30
CA LEU A 204 9.87 -10.31 -1.99
C LEU A 204 8.75 -11.31 -1.72
N GLY A 205 8.02 -11.74 -2.74
CA GLY A 205 7.05 -12.83 -2.67
C GLY A 205 5.90 -12.65 -3.66
N GLU A 206 4.79 -13.31 -3.36
CA GLU A 206 3.56 -13.25 -4.13
C GLU A 206 2.40 -12.82 -3.22
N ILE A 207 1.48 -12.02 -3.75
CA ILE A 207 0.24 -11.63 -3.08
C ILE A 207 -0.96 -12.09 -3.88
N ASN A 208 -2.02 -12.48 -3.16
CA ASN A 208 -3.31 -12.79 -3.73
C ASN A 208 -4.27 -11.67 -3.34
N LEU A 209 -4.99 -11.13 -4.31
CA LEU A 209 -5.97 -10.08 -4.05
C LEU A 209 -7.32 -10.70 -3.73
N ASP A 210 -8.11 -10.01 -2.91
CA ASP A 210 -9.53 -10.30 -2.78
C ASP A 210 -10.33 -9.75 -3.97
N LYS A 211 -11.64 -9.97 -3.95
CA LYS A 211 -12.59 -9.49 -4.97
C LYS A 211 -12.58 -7.97 -5.13
N ASP A 212 -12.23 -7.24 -4.08
CA ASP A 212 -12.24 -5.77 -4.02
C ASP A 212 -10.83 -5.21 -4.34
N GLY A 213 -9.88 -6.08 -4.70
CA GLY A 213 -8.51 -5.73 -5.08
C GLY A 213 -7.56 -5.48 -3.90
N TYR A 214 -7.98 -5.77 -2.68
CA TYR A 214 -7.14 -5.66 -1.49
C TYR A 214 -6.23 -6.88 -1.34
N GLY A 215 -4.99 -6.64 -0.94
CA GLY A 215 -4.04 -7.69 -0.58
C GLY A 215 -3.02 -7.19 0.42
N ASP A 216 -2.53 -8.09 1.26
CA ASP A 216 -1.46 -7.83 2.21
C ASP A 216 -0.39 -8.91 2.17
N LEU A 217 0.84 -8.52 2.51
CA LEU A 217 1.97 -9.44 2.62
C LEU A 217 2.87 -9.00 3.76
N PHE A 218 2.89 -9.82 4.79
CA PHE A 218 3.78 -9.68 5.92
C PHE A 218 4.78 -10.83 5.92
N LYS A 219 6.07 -10.51 5.75
CA LYS A 219 7.10 -11.51 5.54
C LYS A 219 8.48 -11.03 6.00
N GLU A 220 9.28 -11.97 6.47
CA GLU A 220 10.72 -11.78 6.69
C GLU A 220 11.50 -12.11 5.43
N VAL A 221 12.37 -11.19 5.05
CA VAL A 221 13.17 -11.27 3.82
C VAL A 221 14.64 -11.16 4.21
N LYS A 222 15.47 -12.04 3.65
CA LYS A 222 16.90 -12.00 3.86
C LYS A 222 17.53 -10.90 3.00
N GLY A 223 18.39 -10.08 3.59
CA GLY A 223 19.10 -9.02 2.89
C GLY A 223 19.49 -7.88 3.81
N GLU A 224 20.10 -6.85 3.23
CA GLU A 224 20.49 -5.63 3.93
C GLU A 224 19.74 -4.43 3.35
N LEU A 225 19.05 -3.65 4.19
CA LEU A 225 18.05 -2.71 3.70
C LEU A 225 18.68 -1.57 2.90
N TRP A 226 19.91 -1.22 3.22
CA TRP A 226 20.66 -0.17 2.52
C TRP A 226 20.86 -0.49 1.03
N GLU A 227 20.91 -1.76 0.64
CA GLU A 227 21.02 -2.17 -0.76
C GLU A 227 19.74 -1.86 -1.54
N TRP A 228 18.59 -1.76 -0.87
CA TRP A 228 17.29 -1.58 -1.53
C TRP A 228 16.95 -0.09 -1.70
N ILE A 229 17.52 0.78 -0.85
CA ILE A 229 17.26 2.22 -0.89
C ILE A 229 17.58 2.78 -2.27
N GLY A 230 16.62 3.51 -2.85
CA GLY A 230 16.74 4.13 -4.17
C GLY A 230 16.35 3.22 -5.33
N ARG A 231 16.07 1.94 -5.10
CA ARG A 231 15.57 1.01 -6.11
C ARG A 231 14.04 1.05 -6.19
N GLY A 232 13.48 0.54 -7.28
CA GLY A 232 12.02 0.38 -7.42
C GLY A 232 11.52 -0.89 -6.73
N CYS A 233 10.53 -0.77 -5.86
CA CYS A 233 9.68 -1.86 -5.41
C CYS A 233 8.49 -1.97 -6.37
N ILE A 234 8.30 -3.14 -6.96
CA ILE A 234 7.32 -3.38 -8.03
C ILE A 234 6.35 -4.46 -7.59
N VAL A 235 5.06 -4.24 -7.87
CA VAL A 235 3.97 -5.20 -7.73
C VAL A 235 3.36 -5.41 -9.11
N GLN A 236 3.40 -6.64 -9.62
CA GLN A 236 3.03 -6.96 -11.00
C GLN A 236 2.23 -8.27 -11.06
N SER A 237 1.15 -8.28 -11.85
CA SER A 237 0.39 -9.52 -12.12
C SER A 237 1.25 -10.54 -12.86
N SER A 238 1.19 -11.80 -12.41
CA SER A 238 1.96 -12.93 -12.98
C SER A 238 1.62 -13.20 -14.45
N SER A 239 0.42 -12.85 -14.90
CA SER A 239 0.01 -12.89 -16.31
C SER A 239 0.88 -12.03 -17.24
N ASN A 240 1.60 -11.04 -16.71
CA ASN A 240 2.52 -10.17 -17.45
C ASN A 240 4.01 -10.56 -17.27
N SER A 241 4.32 -11.72 -16.67
CA SER A 241 5.70 -12.13 -16.34
C SER A 241 6.55 -12.65 -17.50
N SER A 242 6.12 -12.47 -18.76
CA SER A 242 6.98 -12.77 -19.91
C SER A 242 7.81 -11.53 -20.31
N PRO A 243 9.13 -11.51 -20.06
CA PRO A 243 10.00 -10.66 -20.85
C PRO A 243 9.98 -11.22 -22.28
N ILE A 244 9.48 -10.45 -23.24
CA ILE A 244 9.70 -10.74 -24.66
C ILE A 244 11.22 -10.67 -24.88
N THR A 245 11.85 -11.84 -24.86
CA THR A 245 13.13 -12.05 -25.53
C THR A 245 12.76 -12.43 -26.96
N THR A 246 12.79 -11.47 -27.86
CA THR A 246 12.85 -11.78 -29.28
C THR A 246 13.96 -10.94 -29.88
N GLN A 247 15.15 -11.53 -29.94
CA GLN A 247 16.02 -11.25 -31.06
C GLN A 247 15.26 -11.71 -32.32
N SER A 248 14.79 -10.77 -33.12
CA SER A 248 14.53 -11.03 -34.53
C SER A 248 15.07 -9.86 -35.34
N ASN A 249 16.30 -10.02 -35.82
CA ASN A 249 16.71 -9.41 -37.08
C ASN A 249 15.72 -9.87 -38.15
N SER A 250 15.01 -8.95 -38.81
CA SER A 250 14.83 -8.88 -40.28
C SER A 250 13.60 -8.07 -40.72
N SER A 251 13.89 -7.15 -41.64
CA SER A 251 13.09 -6.69 -42.80
C SER A 251 11.62 -6.25 -42.64
N ILE A 252 11.42 -4.95 -42.91
CA ILE A 252 10.41 -4.34 -43.80
C ILE A 252 9.24 -5.24 -44.23
N GLY A 253 8.02 -4.88 -43.83
CA GLY A 253 6.80 -5.19 -44.59
C GLY A 253 5.54 -5.51 -43.77
N SER A 254 4.51 -4.69 -43.97
CA SER A 254 3.07 -4.90 -43.69
C SER A 254 2.53 -4.69 -42.26
N ASN A 255 1.52 -3.82 -42.21
CA ASN A 255 0.67 -3.50 -41.06
C ASN A 255 -0.09 -4.75 -40.59
N ALA A 256 0.32 -5.30 -39.46
CA ALA A 256 -0.55 -6.06 -38.57
C ALA A 256 -0.58 -5.31 -37.24
N ASP A 257 -1.77 -4.97 -36.76
CA ASP A 257 -2.01 -4.39 -35.44
C ASP A 257 -1.54 -5.39 -34.38
N VAL A 258 -0.25 -5.32 -34.02
CA VAL A 258 0.32 -6.09 -32.93
C VAL A 258 -0.16 -5.43 -31.64
N GLN A 259 -1.33 -5.86 -31.15
CA GLN A 259 -1.82 -5.53 -29.82
C GLN A 259 -0.81 -6.01 -28.79
N GLN A 260 0.07 -5.09 -28.37
CA GLN A 260 0.89 -5.25 -27.19
C GLN A 260 -0.04 -5.57 -26.00
N PRO A 261 0.24 -6.59 -25.19
CA PRO A 261 -0.58 -6.88 -24.02
C PRO A 261 -0.59 -5.65 -23.14
N SER A 262 -1.78 -5.10 -22.86
CA SER A 262 -1.90 -3.90 -22.06
C SER A 262 -1.35 -4.18 -20.65
N THR A 263 -0.25 -3.51 -20.30
CA THR A 263 0.31 -3.48 -18.94
C THR A 263 -0.49 -2.55 -18.02
N LEU A 264 -1.46 -1.84 -18.58
CA LEU A 264 -2.35 -0.91 -17.89
C LEU A 264 -3.07 -1.60 -16.72
N GLY A 265 -2.91 -1.04 -15.53
CA GLY A 265 -3.55 -1.51 -14.30
C GLY A 265 -2.98 -2.83 -13.75
N LYS A 266 -1.95 -3.40 -14.38
CA LYS A 266 -1.34 -4.70 -13.99
C LYS A 266 0.03 -4.55 -13.34
N ILE A 267 0.51 -3.31 -13.19
CA ILE A 267 1.84 -2.97 -12.65
C ILE A 267 1.71 -1.73 -11.78
N PHE A 268 2.31 -1.80 -10.60
CA PHE A 268 2.42 -0.69 -9.65
C PHE A 268 3.84 -0.65 -9.11
N ALA A 269 4.39 0.55 -8.97
CA ALA A 269 5.78 0.73 -8.58
C ALA A 269 5.97 1.93 -7.66
N GLY A 270 7.00 1.86 -6.83
CA GLY A 270 7.41 2.95 -5.95
C GLY A 270 8.90 2.88 -5.68
N VAL A 271 9.53 4.03 -5.42
CA VAL A 271 10.93 4.05 -4.98
C VAL A 271 10.99 3.66 -3.51
N VAL A 272 11.89 2.75 -3.16
CA VAL A 272 12.22 2.44 -1.76
C VAL A 272 12.98 3.62 -1.18
N ALA A 273 12.28 4.45 -0.42
CA ALA A 273 12.81 5.64 0.23
C ALA A 273 13.17 5.36 1.69
N ARG A 274 14.15 6.09 2.22
CA ARG A 274 14.48 6.03 3.66
C ARG A 274 13.27 6.49 4.48
N SER A 275 13.00 5.79 5.58
CA SER A 275 11.99 6.14 6.57
C SER A 275 12.64 6.35 7.92
N ALA A 276 12.03 7.20 8.75
CA ALA A 276 12.35 7.25 10.16
C ALA A 276 12.03 5.91 10.82
N GLY A 277 12.93 5.43 11.69
CA GLY A 277 12.60 4.38 12.65
C GLY A 277 11.63 4.89 13.72
N ALA A 278 11.17 4.01 14.62
CA ALA A 278 10.47 4.46 15.82
C ALA A 278 11.32 5.52 16.55
N TRP A 279 10.70 6.60 17.03
CA TRP A 279 11.38 7.79 17.61
C TRP A 279 12.24 8.64 16.67
N GLY A 280 12.36 8.28 15.39
CA GLY A 280 13.13 9.06 14.41
C GLY A 280 12.38 10.26 13.82
N ASN A 281 11.11 10.47 14.17
CA ASN A 281 10.27 11.53 13.59
C ASN A 281 9.24 12.09 14.58
N GLU A 282 9.53 13.26 15.13
CA GLU A 282 8.66 14.01 16.06
C GLU A 282 7.66 14.95 15.36
N LYS A 283 7.54 14.91 14.02
CA LYS A 283 6.63 15.83 13.29
C LYS A 283 5.18 15.67 13.74
N THR A 284 4.66 16.63 14.50
CA THR A 284 3.30 16.56 15.09
C THR A 284 2.18 16.86 14.08
N VAL A 285 2.49 17.64 13.04
CA VAL A 285 1.52 18.08 12.01
C VAL A 285 1.83 17.40 10.68
N CYS A 286 0.86 16.65 10.14
CA CYS A 286 0.82 16.27 8.72
C CYS A 286 -0.28 17.10 8.05
N ALA A 287 -0.07 17.56 6.81
CA ALA A 287 -1.14 18.11 5.97
C ALA A 287 -2.17 17.02 5.54
N CYS A 288 -1.85 15.76 5.81
CA CYS A 288 -2.69 14.60 5.58
C CYS A 288 -3.49 14.24 6.83
N SER A 289 -4.71 13.72 6.69
CA SER A 289 -5.50 13.19 7.82
C SER A 289 -4.84 12.00 8.51
N GLY A 290 -3.65 11.56 8.08
CA GLY A 290 -2.96 10.37 8.58
C GLY A 290 -3.72 9.06 8.33
N ARG A 291 -4.95 9.16 7.83
CA ARG A 291 -5.68 8.11 7.18
C ARG A 291 -5.24 8.12 5.73
N THR A 292 -5.04 6.92 5.21
CA THR A 292 -5.06 6.82 3.75
C THR A 292 -6.50 6.99 3.28
N MET A 293 -6.72 7.62 2.12
CA MET A 293 -8.06 7.73 1.50
C MET A 293 -8.76 6.35 1.43
N TRP A 294 -7.96 5.28 1.37
CA TRP A 294 -8.36 3.85 1.39
C TRP A 294 -9.11 3.43 2.66
N GLU A 295 -8.69 3.94 3.81
CA GLU A 295 -9.27 3.58 5.12
C GLU A 295 -10.56 4.37 5.36
N GLU A 296 -10.60 5.63 4.93
CA GLU A 296 -11.81 6.45 4.95
C GLU A 296 -12.92 5.82 4.09
N GLY A 297 -12.58 5.28 2.92
CA GLY A 297 -13.53 4.57 2.07
C GLY A 297 -14.15 3.33 2.74
N ARG A 298 -13.35 2.48 3.40
CA ARG A 298 -13.88 1.27 4.08
C ARG A 298 -14.71 1.60 5.32
N ASP A 299 -14.36 2.63 6.07
CA ASP A 299 -15.14 3.04 7.25
C ASP A 299 -16.49 3.63 6.84
N MET A 300 -16.55 4.34 5.71
CA MET A 300 -17.81 4.77 5.11
C MET A 300 -18.66 3.58 4.66
N GLU A 301 -18.07 2.62 3.95
CA GLU A 301 -18.78 1.40 3.48
C GLU A 301 -19.32 0.53 4.63
N LYS A 302 -18.60 0.46 5.76
CA LYS A 302 -19.07 -0.25 6.96
C LYS A 302 -20.22 0.49 7.66
N LYS A 303 -20.20 1.82 7.69
CA LYS A 303 -21.27 2.64 8.28
C LYS A 303 -22.56 2.63 7.47
N THR A 304 -22.50 2.45 6.15
CA THR A 304 -23.68 2.39 5.27
C THR A 304 -24.41 1.03 5.32
N LYS A 305 -23.81 0.00 5.94
CA LYS A 305 -24.39 -1.36 6.07
C LYS A 305 -25.05 -1.64 7.43
N LEU A 306 -25.18 -0.62 8.28
CA LEU A 306 -25.96 -0.63 9.53
C LEU A 306 -27.17 0.28 9.36
#